data_AF-A0AAV6DKU5-F1
#
_entry.id   AF-A0AAV6DKU5-F1
#
_cell.length_a   1.000
_cell.length_b   1.000
_cell.length_c   1.000
_cell.angle_alpha   90.00
_cell.angle_beta   90.00
_cell.angle_gamma   90.00
#
_symmetry.space_group_name_H-M   'P 1'
#
loop_
_entity.id
_entity.type
_entity.pdbx_description
1 polymer ?
#
loop_
_entity_poly.entity_id
_entity_poly.type
_entity_poly.pdbx_seq_one_letter_code
_entity_poly.pdbx_strand_id
1 'polypeptide(L)'
;MATRVVRSASRRAPAGRVRRALRSLRSRRVRRLARRLWAAPLAIRLLLGLTILVLAWSALNWTYHVIRKPTELFFPVSGTLAKSPPETWRQYAPLFRRHSTATISPELLAALAQVEGSGDPVARTYWRWQVAWNPFDVYRPASSAVGMYQITDPTFREARRYCVRDHVVLEDGCWFRSLYTRVLPSHAVEMTSALLDRDVARILERRRIVTATLRQKEDLAALVHLCGAGAGDEFARRGFRLPPGRRCGDHDAAAYLARVNAMKRRFARMAAEGSTAEPAWTRPR
;
A
#
# COMPACT_ATOMS: atom_id res chain seq x y z
N MET A 1 46.79 5.62 45.00
CA MET A 1 46.23 4.30 45.32
C MET A 1 45.00 4.05 44.44
N ALA A 2 45.03 2.96 43.67
CA ALA A 2 43.94 2.28 42.94
C ALA A 2 43.15 3.04 41.84
N THR A 3 43.66 2.94 40.60
CA THR A 3 42.93 3.05 39.34
C THR A 3 41.90 1.92 39.20
N ARG A 4 40.62 2.26 38.93
CA ARG A 4 39.56 1.29 38.66
C ARG A 4 39.24 1.25 37.17
N VAL A 5 39.78 0.24 36.48
CA VAL A 5 39.50 -0.04 35.07
C VAL A 5 38.06 -0.55 34.92
N VAL A 6 37.23 0.17 34.18
CA VAL A 6 35.89 -0.29 33.78
C VAL A 6 36.06 -1.32 32.65
N ARG A 7 35.79 -2.59 32.96
CA ARG A 7 35.76 -3.66 31.96
C ARG A 7 34.48 -3.56 31.12
N SER A 8 34.66 -3.41 29.80
CA SER A 8 33.62 -3.52 28.79
C SER A 8 32.96 -4.91 28.80
N ALA A 9 31.65 -4.97 29.01
CA ALA A 9 30.89 -6.21 28.83
C ALA A 9 30.74 -6.51 27.32
N SER A 10 31.51 -7.49 26.82
CA SER A 10 31.33 -7.99 25.46
C SER A 10 29.95 -8.68 25.36
N ARG A 11 29.04 -8.15 24.54
CA ARG A 11 27.79 -8.81 24.19
C ARG A 11 28.11 -10.07 23.37
N ARG A 12 28.05 -11.25 24.01
CA ARG A 12 28.17 -12.55 23.31
C ARG A 12 26.96 -12.78 22.43
N ALA A 13 27.23 -13.00 21.15
CA ALA A 13 26.29 -13.34 20.08
C ALA A 13 25.57 -14.69 20.30
N PRO A 14 24.50 -15.02 19.52
CA PRO A 14 23.46 -16.01 19.85
C PRO A 14 23.84 -17.48 19.53
N ALA A 15 25.11 -17.85 19.67
CA ALA A 15 25.62 -19.19 19.32
C ALA A 15 25.05 -20.34 20.18
N GLY A 16 24.45 -20.04 21.34
CA GLY A 16 23.94 -21.03 22.29
C GLY A 16 22.63 -21.73 21.87
N ARG A 17 21.75 -21.06 21.11
CA ARG A 17 20.45 -21.63 20.71
C ARG A 17 20.57 -22.68 19.61
N VAL A 18 21.43 -22.43 18.62
CA VAL A 18 21.69 -23.37 17.51
C VAL A 18 22.34 -24.66 18.04
N ARG A 19 23.29 -24.56 18.98
CA ARG A 19 23.94 -25.72 19.61
C ARG A 19 22.98 -26.59 20.46
N ARG A 20 21.95 -26.00 21.09
CA ARG A 20 20.92 -26.78 21.81
C ARG A 20 19.95 -27.47 20.86
N ALA A 21 19.55 -26.83 19.77
CA ALA A 21 18.71 -27.44 18.74
C ALA A 21 19.41 -28.64 18.06
N LEU A 22 20.73 -28.52 17.80
CA LEU A 22 21.52 -29.64 17.25
C LEU A 22 21.70 -30.80 18.24
N ARG A 23 21.66 -30.54 19.56
CA ARG A 23 21.73 -31.59 20.59
C ARG A 23 20.40 -32.34 20.77
N SER A 24 19.25 -31.70 20.56
CA SER A 24 17.94 -32.37 20.66
C SER A 24 17.70 -33.38 19.52
N LEU A 25 18.24 -33.10 18.32
CA LEU A 25 18.32 -34.01 17.18
C LEU A 25 19.15 -35.29 17.46
N ARG A 26 20.07 -35.25 18.44
CA ARG A 26 20.89 -36.39 18.89
C ARG A 26 20.30 -37.14 20.10
N SER A 27 19.09 -36.82 20.54
CA SER A 27 18.47 -37.46 21.69
C SER A 27 18.26 -38.97 21.47
N ARG A 28 18.32 -39.77 22.55
CA ARG A 28 18.06 -41.23 22.50
C ARG A 28 16.65 -41.54 21.96
N ARG A 29 15.69 -40.63 22.12
CA ARG A 29 14.31 -40.76 21.63
C ARG A 29 14.25 -40.64 20.10
N VAL A 30 14.90 -39.62 19.51
CA VAL A 30 14.99 -39.45 18.05
C VAL A 30 15.67 -40.66 17.40
N ARG A 31 16.75 -41.18 18.01
CA ARG A 31 17.45 -42.39 17.52
C ARG A 31 16.63 -43.69 17.64
N ARG A 32 15.72 -43.80 18.60
CA ARG A 32 14.79 -44.94 18.71
C ARG A 32 13.65 -44.83 17.69
N LEU A 33 13.13 -43.62 17.49
CA LEU A 33 12.10 -43.34 16.49
C LEU A 33 12.62 -43.60 15.07
N ALA A 34 13.84 -43.13 14.76
CA ALA A 34 14.51 -43.37 13.49
C ALA A 34 14.72 -44.87 13.24
N ARG A 35 15.17 -45.64 14.24
CA ARG A 35 15.32 -47.10 14.10
C ARG A 35 14.00 -47.83 13.85
N ARG A 36 12.92 -47.43 14.51
CA ARG A 36 11.57 -47.99 14.26
C ARG A 36 11.05 -47.63 12.86
N LEU A 37 11.32 -46.41 12.41
CA LEU A 37 11.01 -45.98 11.04
C LEU A 37 11.80 -46.77 9.99
N TRP A 38 13.09 -47.01 10.24
CA TRP A 38 13.95 -47.86 9.42
C TRP A 38 13.72 -49.37 9.59
N ALA A 39 12.76 -49.77 10.43
CA ALA A 39 12.25 -51.14 10.52
C ALA A 39 10.82 -51.26 9.94
N ALA A 40 10.17 -50.15 9.60
CA ALA A 40 8.83 -50.16 8.99
C ALA A 40 8.88 -50.63 7.53
N PRO A 41 7.79 -51.20 6.98
CA PRO A 41 7.66 -51.53 5.56
C PRO A 41 8.00 -50.36 4.65
N LEU A 42 8.59 -50.63 3.48
CA LEU A 42 9.01 -49.61 2.51
C LEU A 42 7.87 -48.63 2.18
N ALA A 43 6.65 -49.13 2.01
CA ALA A 43 5.45 -48.33 1.77
C ALA A 43 5.20 -47.27 2.85
N ILE A 44 5.37 -47.62 4.15
CA ILE A 44 5.18 -46.68 5.26
C ILE A 44 6.27 -45.61 5.25
N ARG A 45 7.52 -45.97 4.92
CA ARG A 45 8.61 -44.99 4.81
C ARG A 45 8.41 -44.03 3.65
N LEU A 46 7.94 -44.53 2.50
CA LEU A 46 7.62 -43.71 1.34
C LEU A 46 6.45 -42.77 1.62
N LEU A 47 5.36 -43.27 2.24
CA LEU A 47 4.23 -42.45 2.66
C LEU A 47 4.63 -41.35 3.65
N LEU A 48 5.41 -41.69 4.68
CA LEU A 48 5.86 -40.70 5.65
C LEU A 48 6.82 -39.69 5.02
N GLY A 49 7.74 -40.15 4.16
CA GLY A 49 8.66 -39.29 3.41
C GLY A 49 7.90 -38.32 2.50
N LEU A 50 6.91 -38.81 1.76
CA LEU A 50 6.02 -37.99 0.92
C LEU A 50 5.24 -36.97 1.77
N THR A 51 4.70 -37.40 2.91
CA THR A 51 3.94 -36.52 3.82
C THR A 51 4.83 -35.39 4.34
N ILE A 52 6.06 -35.70 4.76
CA ILE A 52 7.03 -34.69 5.22
C ILE A 52 7.41 -33.75 4.07
N LEU A 53 7.63 -34.28 2.88
CA LEU A 53 7.95 -33.49 1.68
C LEU A 53 6.82 -32.50 1.36
N VAL A 54 5.57 -32.98 1.36
CA VAL A 54 4.37 -32.15 1.13
C VAL A 54 4.25 -31.08 2.21
N LEU A 55 4.39 -31.43 3.50
CA LEU A 55 4.33 -30.45 4.59
C LEU A 55 5.43 -29.39 4.49
N ALA A 56 6.66 -29.81 4.15
CA ALA A 56 7.78 -28.89 3.95
C ALA A 56 7.52 -27.96 2.75
N TRP A 57 7.07 -28.51 1.62
CA TRP A 57 6.67 -27.75 0.44
C TRP A 57 5.57 -26.75 0.77
N SER A 58 4.51 -27.18 1.44
CA SER A 58 3.40 -26.33 1.88
C SER A 58 3.86 -25.22 2.82
N ALA A 59 4.76 -25.50 3.77
CA ALA A 59 5.30 -24.50 4.70
C ALA A 59 6.18 -23.45 3.98
N LEU A 60 7.04 -23.88 3.05
CA LEU A 60 7.84 -22.97 2.23
C LEU A 60 6.93 -22.11 1.34
N ASN A 61 5.95 -22.74 0.69
CA ASN A 61 4.98 -22.06 -0.17
C ASN A 61 4.17 -21.03 0.63
N TRP A 62 3.66 -21.41 1.80
CA TRP A 62 2.94 -20.50 2.70
C TRP A 62 3.82 -19.31 3.11
N THR A 63 5.06 -19.57 3.53
CA THR A 63 6.01 -18.51 3.92
C THR A 63 6.27 -17.54 2.77
N TYR A 64 6.46 -18.08 1.55
CA TYR A 64 6.62 -17.28 0.34
C TYR A 64 5.40 -16.38 0.09
N HIS A 65 4.18 -16.92 0.18
CA HIS A 65 2.95 -16.17 -0.03
C HIS A 65 2.71 -15.11 1.05
N VAL A 66 2.96 -15.41 2.32
CA VAL A 66 2.83 -14.42 3.41
C VAL A 66 3.78 -13.24 3.20
N ILE A 67 5.00 -13.50 2.75
CA ILE A 67 6.01 -12.46 2.51
C ILE A 67 5.67 -11.65 1.24
N ARG A 68 5.21 -12.32 0.17
CA ARG A 68 5.03 -11.69 -1.15
C ARG A 68 3.64 -11.11 -1.37
N LYS A 69 2.62 -11.66 -0.73
CA LYS A 69 1.19 -11.31 -0.88
C LYS A 69 0.52 -11.13 0.50
N PRO A 70 1.11 -10.38 1.45
CA PRO A 70 0.57 -10.23 2.80
C PRO A 70 -0.86 -9.66 2.79
N THR A 71 -1.20 -8.86 1.78
CA THR A 71 -2.50 -8.21 1.67
C THR A 71 -3.62 -9.14 1.20
N GLU A 72 -3.31 -10.31 0.67
CA GLU A 72 -4.34 -11.33 0.33
C GLU A 72 -4.92 -11.99 1.58
N LEU A 73 -4.21 -11.98 2.71
CA LEU A 73 -4.70 -12.48 4.00
C LEU A 73 -5.86 -11.65 4.57
N PHE A 74 -6.00 -10.39 4.15
CA PHE A 74 -7.09 -9.51 4.59
C PHE A 74 -8.39 -9.72 3.81
N PHE A 75 -8.45 -10.69 2.90
CA PHE A 75 -9.66 -11.01 2.13
C PHE A 75 -10.93 -11.13 3.00
N PRO A 76 -10.93 -11.84 4.15
CA PRO A 76 -12.14 -11.99 4.95
C PRO A 76 -12.64 -10.69 5.60
N VAL A 77 -11.81 -9.65 5.67
CA VAL A 77 -12.13 -8.38 6.35
C VAL A 77 -12.23 -7.19 5.40
N SER A 78 -12.03 -7.38 4.09
CA SER A 78 -12.20 -6.30 3.10
C SER A 78 -13.63 -5.75 3.15
N GLY A 79 -13.79 -4.43 3.25
CA GLY A 79 -15.09 -3.75 3.35
C GLY A 79 -15.59 -3.55 4.78
N THR A 80 -15.07 -4.28 5.78
CA THR A 80 -15.44 -4.08 7.19
C THR A 80 -14.91 -2.78 7.76
N LEU A 81 -13.86 -2.23 7.16
CA LEU A 81 -13.24 -0.96 7.53
C LEU A 81 -13.65 0.20 6.61
N ALA A 82 -14.66 -0.02 5.76
CA ALA A 82 -15.26 1.03 4.95
C ALA A 82 -15.83 2.14 5.84
N LYS A 83 -15.67 3.38 5.37
CA LYS A 83 -16.06 4.59 6.07
C LYS A 83 -17.00 5.39 5.20
N SER A 84 -18.00 5.99 5.84
CA SER A 84 -18.74 7.08 5.25
C SER A 84 -17.81 8.30 5.05
N PRO A 85 -18.15 9.23 4.14
CA PRO A 85 -17.32 10.42 3.93
C PRO A 85 -17.03 11.23 5.20
N PRO A 86 -18.01 11.50 6.10
CA PRO A 86 -17.70 12.18 7.36
C PRO A 86 -16.71 11.43 8.26
N GLU A 87 -16.77 10.10 8.31
CA GLU A 87 -15.83 9.27 9.07
C GLU A 87 -14.43 9.30 8.47
N THR A 88 -14.32 9.19 7.14
CA THR A 88 -13.07 9.35 6.40
C THR A 88 -12.42 10.70 6.71
N TRP A 89 -13.19 11.79 6.69
CA TRP A 89 -12.68 13.11 7.02
C TRP A 89 -12.21 13.19 8.46
N ARG A 90 -13.07 12.83 9.42
CA ARG A 90 -12.77 12.90 10.85
C ARG A 90 -11.50 12.12 11.21
N GLN A 91 -11.32 10.94 10.61
CA GLN A 91 -10.20 10.07 10.96
C GLN A 91 -8.90 10.43 10.22
N TYR A 92 -8.98 10.84 8.96
CA TYR A 92 -7.80 10.97 8.10
C TYR A 92 -7.47 12.41 7.68
N ALA A 93 -8.31 13.41 7.97
CA ALA A 93 -8.03 14.81 7.65
C ALA A 93 -6.64 15.29 8.13
N PRO A 94 -6.14 14.95 9.33
CA PRO A 94 -4.79 15.32 9.73
C PRO A 94 -3.71 14.76 8.79
N LEU A 95 -3.90 13.55 8.25
CA LEU A 95 -2.97 12.93 7.30
C LEU A 95 -3.06 13.60 5.93
N PHE A 96 -4.29 13.85 5.44
CA PHE A 96 -4.51 14.55 4.17
C PHE A 96 -3.89 15.95 4.20
N ARG A 97 -4.05 16.68 5.30
CA ARG A 97 -3.41 17.98 5.51
C ARG A 97 -1.90 17.86 5.52
N ARG A 98 -1.34 16.99 6.39
CA ARG A 98 0.12 16.81 6.54
C ARG A 98 0.83 16.48 5.23
N HIS A 99 0.23 15.67 4.37
CA HIS A 99 0.86 15.17 3.16
C HIS A 99 0.33 15.82 1.88
N SER A 100 -0.48 16.88 1.98
CA SER A 100 -0.89 17.68 0.82
C SER A 100 0.29 18.43 0.21
N THR A 101 0.19 18.80 -1.07
CA THR A 101 1.15 19.66 -1.77
C THR A 101 0.44 20.89 -2.33
N ALA A 102 1.19 21.80 -2.95
CA ALA A 102 0.59 22.92 -3.69
C ALA A 102 -0.29 22.47 -4.87
N THR A 103 -0.09 21.25 -5.38
CA THR A 103 -0.85 20.65 -6.49
C THR A 103 -1.96 19.74 -5.99
N ILE A 104 -1.69 18.98 -4.93
CA ILE A 104 -2.55 17.91 -4.44
C ILE A 104 -3.17 18.34 -3.10
N SER A 105 -4.42 18.80 -3.14
CA SER A 105 -5.12 19.27 -1.94
C SER A 105 -5.52 18.13 -0.98
N PRO A 106 -5.74 18.46 0.32
CA PRO A 106 -6.33 17.51 1.27
C PRO A 106 -7.68 16.96 0.79
N GLU A 107 -8.51 17.79 0.15
CA GLU A 107 -9.82 17.42 -0.36
C GLU A 107 -9.72 16.45 -1.54
N LEU A 108 -8.73 16.63 -2.43
CA LEU A 108 -8.44 15.66 -3.49
C LEU A 108 -8.01 14.32 -2.90
N LEU A 109 -7.12 14.31 -1.91
CA LEU A 109 -6.68 13.08 -1.24
C LEU A 109 -7.83 12.36 -0.56
N ALA A 110 -8.73 13.09 0.11
CA ALA A 110 -9.93 12.52 0.71
C ALA A 110 -10.91 11.99 -0.34
N ALA A 111 -11.10 12.74 -1.43
CA ALA A 111 -12.00 12.35 -2.52
C ALA A 111 -11.54 11.07 -3.22
N LEU A 112 -10.25 10.96 -3.55
CA LEU A 112 -9.68 9.75 -4.12
C LEU A 112 -9.84 8.58 -3.13
N ALA A 113 -9.48 8.77 -1.86
CA ALA A 113 -9.62 7.72 -0.84
C ALA A 113 -11.06 7.18 -0.73
N GLN A 114 -12.04 8.07 -0.86
CA GLN A 114 -13.45 7.72 -0.78
C GLN A 114 -13.98 7.07 -2.06
N VAL A 115 -13.60 7.58 -3.24
CA VAL A 115 -14.08 7.07 -4.53
C VAL A 115 -13.48 5.71 -4.85
N GLU A 116 -12.22 5.49 -4.49
CA GLU A 116 -11.46 4.28 -4.83
C GLU A 116 -11.69 3.12 -3.86
N GLY A 117 -11.79 3.41 -2.57
CA GLY A 117 -11.89 2.36 -1.54
C GLY A 117 -12.78 2.69 -0.38
N SER A 118 -13.66 3.70 -0.48
CA SER A 118 -14.55 4.13 0.61
C SER A 118 -13.82 4.38 1.94
N GLY A 119 -12.59 4.90 1.91
CA GLY A 119 -11.78 5.12 3.11
C GLY A 119 -11.33 3.84 3.84
N ASP A 120 -11.47 2.68 3.21
CA ASP A 120 -11.01 1.39 3.74
C ASP A 120 -9.50 1.19 3.42
N PRO A 121 -8.63 1.16 4.44
CA PRO A 121 -7.19 0.99 4.24
C PRO A 121 -6.79 -0.38 3.68
N VAL A 122 -7.67 -1.38 3.74
CA VAL A 122 -7.42 -2.73 3.22
C VAL A 122 -8.37 -3.10 2.08
N ALA A 123 -9.07 -2.13 1.49
CA ALA A 123 -9.95 -2.35 0.34
C ALA A 123 -9.29 -3.18 -0.76
N ARG A 124 -10.04 -4.12 -1.33
CA ARG A 124 -9.61 -4.93 -2.46
C ARG A 124 -10.58 -4.79 -3.61
N THR A 125 -10.04 -4.94 -4.81
CA THR A 125 -10.84 -5.16 -6.00
C THR A 125 -11.57 -6.51 -5.94
N TYR A 126 -12.54 -6.70 -6.82
CA TYR A 126 -13.30 -7.95 -6.93
C TYR A 126 -12.38 -9.12 -7.30
N TRP A 127 -12.79 -10.31 -6.89
CA TRP A 127 -12.08 -11.56 -7.17
C TRP A 127 -12.60 -12.16 -8.46
N ARG A 128 -11.70 -12.76 -9.25
CA ARG A 128 -12.06 -13.41 -10.50
C ARG A 128 -11.31 -14.72 -10.67
N TRP A 129 -11.95 -15.63 -11.38
CA TRP A 129 -11.32 -16.85 -11.88
C TRP A 129 -10.31 -16.51 -12.96
N GLN A 130 -9.14 -17.13 -12.92
CA GLN A 130 -8.09 -16.97 -13.92
C GLN A 130 -7.53 -18.34 -14.30
N VAL A 131 -7.18 -18.49 -15.58
CA VAL A 131 -6.44 -19.67 -16.04
C VAL A 131 -5.00 -19.52 -15.57
N ALA A 132 -4.61 -20.33 -14.60
CA ALA A 132 -3.27 -20.32 -14.03
C ALA A 132 -2.80 -21.75 -13.74
N TRP A 133 -1.52 -22.02 -13.96
CA TRP A 133 -0.89 -23.30 -13.63
C TRP A 133 -0.67 -23.47 -12.12
N ASN A 134 -0.62 -22.36 -11.37
CA ASN A 134 -0.57 -22.37 -9.93
C ASN A 134 -2.00 -22.44 -9.36
N PRO A 135 -2.38 -23.47 -8.59
CA PRO A 135 -3.73 -23.62 -8.04
C PRO A 135 -4.16 -22.44 -7.16
N PHE A 136 -3.21 -21.72 -6.54
CA PHE A 136 -3.51 -20.54 -5.72
C PHE A 136 -3.74 -19.25 -6.53
N ASP A 137 -3.42 -19.25 -7.82
CA ASP A 137 -3.67 -18.10 -8.70
C ASP A 137 -4.93 -18.28 -9.55
N VAL A 138 -5.62 -19.43 -9.41
CA VAL A 138 -6.86 -19.76 -10.13
C VAL A 138 -8.02 -18.88 -9.66
N TYR A 139 -8.08 -18.56 -8.38
CA TYR A 139 -9.04 -17.61 -7.83
C TYR A 139 -8.29 -16.53 -7.04
N ARG A 140 -8.18 -15.33 -7.64
CA ARG A 140 -7.41 -14.22 -7.09
C ARG A 140 -8.04 -12.87 -7.44
N PRO A 141 -7.65 -11.78 -6.76
CA PRO A 141 -8.10 -10.43 -7.10
C PRO A 141 -7.85 -10.11 -8.58
N ALA A 142 -8.78 -9.37 -9.19
CA ALA A 142 -8.69 -8.96 -10.59
C ALA A 142 -7.43 -8.12 -10.88
N SER A 143 -6.92 -7.41 -9.86
CA SER A 143 -5.73 -6.56 -9.88
C SER A 143 -4.97 -6.66 -8.56
N SER A 144 -3.70 -6.23 -8.56
CA SER A 144 -2.87 -6.06 -7.35
C SER A 144 -3.24 -4.82 -6.53
N ALA A 145 -4.26 -4.06 -6.94
CA ALA A 145 -4.78 -2.89 -6.24
C ALA A 145 -5.19 -3.20 -4.79
N VAL A 146 -4.70 -2.37 -3.85
CA VAL A 146 -4.97 -2.49 -2.41
C VAL A 146 -5.20 -1.11 -1.79
N GLY A 147 -6.10 -1.08 -0.82
CA GLY A 147 -6.30 0.01 0.13
C GLY A 147 -7.13 1.15 -0.44
N MET A 148 -7.23 2.22 0.34
CA MET A 148 -8.16 3.32 0.04
C MET A 148 -7.84 4.07 -1.25
N TYR A 149 -6.64 3.90 -1.81
CA TYR A 149 -6.22 4.45 -3.11
C TYR A 149 -5.98 3.39 -4.18
N GLN A 150 -6.40 2.14 -3.95
CA GLN A 150 -6.27 1.03 -4.91
C GLN A 150 -4.85 0.90 -5.52
N ILE A 151 -3.81 1.08 -4.70
CA ILE A 151 -2.41 1.14 -5.15
C ILE A 151 -1.96 -0.24 -5.62
N THR A 152 -1.54 -0.34 -6.89
CA THR A 152 -1.03 -1.58 -7.50
C THR A 152 0.43 -1.86 -7.12
N ASP A 153 0.92 -3.09 -7.34
CA ASP A 153 2.33 -3.41 -7.08
C ASP A 153 3.31 -2.55 -7.89
N PRO A 154 3.10 -2.29 -9.21
CA PRO A 154 3.93 -1.34 -9.95
C PRO A 154 3.88 0.08 -9.38
N THR A 155 2.68 0.61 -9.12
CA THR A 155 2.51 1.96 -8.54
C THR A 155 3.19 2.08 -7.19
N PHE A 156 3.10 1.05 -6.35
CA PHE A 156 3.76 1.04 -5.04
C PHE A 156 5.29 1.09 -5.17
N ARG A 157 5.88 0.37 -6.12
CA ARG A 157 7.33 0.41 -6.37
C ARG A 157 7.81 1.79 -6.83
N GLU A 158 6.98 2.50 -7.57
CA GLU A 158 7.28 3.86 -8.02
C GLU A 158 7.06 4.88 -6.90
N ALA A 159 5.89 4.88 -6.26
CA ALA A 159 5.50 5.86 -5.26
C ALA A 159 6.42 5.88 -4.04
N ARG A 160 6.90 4.71 -3.58
CA ARG A 160 7.81 4.60 -2.43
C ARG A 160 9.16 5.29 -2.61
N ARG A 161 9.48 5.76 -3.83
CA ARG A 161 10.70 6.54 -4.09
C ARG A 161 10.60 7.94 -3.50
N TYR A 162 9.38 8.46 -3.34
CA TYR A 162 9.11 9.85 -2.96
C TYR A 162 8.49 9.93 -1.56
N CYS A 163 8.59 11.11 -0.95
CA CYS A 163 7.91 11.47 0.30
C CYS A 163 7.51 12.95 0.27
N VAL A 164 6.66 13.37 1.22
CA VAL A 164 6.21 14.76 1.34
C VAL A 164 6.75 15.34 2.65
N ARG A 165 7.50 16.45 2.54
CA ARG A 165 8.02 17.21 3.68
C ARG A 165 7.64 18.66 3.50
N ASP A 166 6.97 19.23 4.51
CA ASP A 166 6.54 20.63 4.50
C ASP A 166 5.80 21.02 3.20
N HIS A 167 4.91 20.12 2.76
CA HIS A 167 4.13 20.23 1.52
C HIS A 167 4.92 20.19 0.19
N VAL A 168 6.19 19.78 0.24
CA VAL A 168 7.08 19.64 -0.92
C VAL A 168 7.43 18.16 -1.15
N VAL A 169 7.40 17.74 -2.41
CA VAL A 169 7.77 16.36 -2.79
C VAL A 169 9.27 16.20 -2.96
N LEU A 170 9.84 15.29 -2.18
CA LEU A 170 11.24 14.94 -2.24
C LEU A 170 11.41 13.53 -2.81
N GLU A 171 12.44 13.33 -3.60
CA GLU A 171 12.91 11.98 -3.95
C GLU A 171 14.02 11.54 -2.99
N ASP A 172 14.96 12.42 -2.66
CA ASP A 172 16.04 12.15 -1.70
C ASP A 172 15.72 12.66 -0.30
N GLY A 173 16.39 12.10 0.71
CA GLY A 173 16.14 12.46 2.12
C GLY A 173 14.90 11.82 2.75
N CYS A 174 14.15 10.99 2.03
CA CYS A 174 13.05 10.21 2.60
C CYS A 174 13.57 9.08 3.50
N TRP A 175 13.30 9.15 4.80
CA TRP A 175 13.72 8.14 5.76
C TRP A 175 12.89 6.84 5.59
N PHE A 176 13.56 5.69 5.62
CA PHE A 176 12.97 4.34 5.65
C PHE A 176 11.93 4.02 4.55
N ARG A 177 12.20 4.38 3.28
CA ARG A 177 11.37 4.03 2.12
C ARG A 177 11.00 2.53 2.01
N SER A 178 11.86 1.65 2.55
CA SER A 178 11.62 0.20 2.59
C SER A 178 10.48 -0.23 3.52
N LEU A 179 10.03 0.65 4.43
CA LEU A 179 8.97 0.39 5.40
C LEU A 179 7.60 0.90 4.93
N TYR A 180 7.52 1.57 3.78
CA TYR A 180 6.24 1.95 3.22
C TYR A 180 5.34 0.71 3.02
N THR A 181 4.04 0.91 3.20
CA THR A 181 3.04 -0.13 2.95
C THR A 181 1.75 0.52 2.47
N ARG A 182 1.04 -0.19 1.60
CA ARG A 182 -0.21 0.29 0.97
C ARG A 182 -1.40 0.34 1.93
N VAL A 183 -1.34 -0.40 3.03
CA VAL A 183 -2.46 -0.56 3.96
C VAL A 183 -2.38 0.35 5.19
N LEU A 184 -1.27 1.06 5.41
CA LEU A 184 -1.21 2.08 6.47
C LEU A 184 -1.67 3.41 5.88
N PRO A 185 -2.71 4.05 6.44
CA PRO A 185 -3.25 5.31 5.91
C PRO A 185 -2.20 6.39 5.70
N SER A 186 -1.32 6.64 6.68
CA SER A 186 -0.27 7.67 6.56
C SER A 186 0.63 7.44 5.33
N HIS A 187 1.10 6.21 5.16
CA HIS A 187 1.93 5.80 4.04
C HIS A 187 1.19 5.91 2.70
N ALA A 188 -0.06 5.45 2.66
CA ALA A 188 -0.86 5.46 1.44
C ALA A 188 -1.20 6.89 0.99
N VAL A 189 -1.50 7.80 1.93
CA VAL A 189 -1.74 9.22 1.63
C VAL A 189 -0.47 9.87 1.10
N GLU A 190 0.67 9.69 1.78
CA GLU A 190 1.94 10.30 1.38
C GLU A 190 2.40 9.83 0.01
N MET A 191 2.40 8.51 -0.21
CA MET A 191 2.79 7.90 -1.50
C MET A 191 1.90 8.40 -2.65
N THR A 192 0.58 8.45 -2.44
CA THR A 192 -0.37 8.92 -3.46
C THR A 192 -0.14 10.39 -3.79
N SER A 193 -0.02 11.22 -2.76
CA SER A 193 0.22 12.66 -2.93
C SER A 193 1.52 12.93 -3.67
N ALA A 194 2.62 12.32 -3.23
CA ALA A 194 3.93 12.51 -3.81
C ALA A 194 4.02 12.07 -5.27
N LEU A 195 3.47 10.89 -5.60
CA LEU A 195 3.51 10.38 -6.96
C LEU A 195 2.67 11.23 -7.91
N LEU A 196 1.44 11.59 -7.52
CA LEU A 196 0.54 12.39 -8.36
C LEU A 196 1.08 13.80 -8.60
N ASP A 197 1.65 14.45 -7.58
CA ASP A 197 2.30 15.75 -7.73
C ASP A 197 3.46 15.68 -8.76
N ARG A 198 4.29 14.64 -8.66
CA ARG A 198 5.39 14.41 -9.61
C ARG A 198 4.93 14.11 -11.03
N ASP A 199 3.88 13.31 -11.19
CA ASP A 199 3.34 13.01 -12.51
C ASP A 199 2.70 14.24 -13.16
N VAL A 200 1.95 15.04 -12.40
CA VAL A 200 1.40 16.31 -12.87
C VAL A 200 2.52 17.25 -13.29
N ALA A 201 3.53 17.46 -12.43
CA ALA A 201 4.65 18.34 -12.75
C ALA A 201 5.37 17.90 -14.03
N ARG A 202 5.68 16.60 -14.16
CA ARG A 202 6.36 16.03 -15.34
C ARG A 202 5.55 16.20 -16.62
N ILE A 203 4.23 16.01 -16.55
CA ILE A 203 3.34 16.18 -17.71
C ILE A 203 3.29 17.65 -18.12
N LEU A 204 3.11 18.58 -17.18
CA LEU A 204 3.06 20.01 -17.48
C LEU A 204 4.37 20.51 -18.08
N GLU A 205 5.51 20.10 -17.51
CA GLU A 205 6.85 20.42 -18.01
C GLU A 205 7.05 19.90 -19.44
N ARG A 206 6.77 18.60 -19.67
CA ARG A 206 6.88 17.97 -20.99
C ARG A 206 6.02 18.69 -22.04
N ARG A 207 4.84 19.17 -21.64
CA ARG A 207 3.90 19.90 -22.51
C ARG A 207 4.17 21.40 -22.58
N ARG A 208 5.18 21.90 -21.87
CA ARG A 208 5.53 23.33 -21.77
C ARG A 208 4.33 24.19 -21.33
N ILE A 209 3.47 23.65 -20.48
CA ILE A 209 2.30 24.35 -19.94
C ILE A 209 2.74 25.12 -18.69
N VAL A 210 2.92 26.44 -18.85
CA VAL A 210 3.36 27.33 -17.76
C VAL A 210 2.20 27.65 -16.80
N THR A 211 0.99 27.81 -17.34
CA THR A 211 -0.20 28.19 -16.57
C THR A 211 -1.26 27.11 -16.63
N ALA A 212 -1.61 26.56 -15.48
CA ALA A 212 -2.77 25.68 -15.29
C ALA A 212 -3.40 26.01 -13.93
N THR A 213 -4.73 26.11 -13.92
CA THR A 213 -5.50 26.30 -12.68
C THR A 213 -5.32 25.12 -11.74
N LEU A 214 -5.49 25.32 -10.43
CA LEU A 214 -5.45 24.21 -9.46
C LEU A 214 -6.44 23.11 -9.86
N ARG A 215 -7.65 23.48 -10.28
CA ARG A 215 -8.66 22.52 -10.75
C ARG A 215 -8.14 21.66 -11.92
N GLN A 216 -7.51 22.27 -12.93
CA GLN A 216 -6.94 21.52 -14.06
C GLN A 216 -5.82 20.57 -13.63
N LYS A 217 -4.97 21.00 -12.68
CA LYS A 217 -3.90 20.17 -12.12
C LYS A 217 -4.47 18.97 -11.36
N GLU A 218 -5.51 19.18 -10.57
CA GLU A 218 -6.15 18.12 -9.79
C GLU A 218 -7.01 17.18 -10.64
N ASP A 219 -7.67 17.68 -11.69
CA ASP A 219 -8.35 16.85 -12.69
C ASP A 219 -7.34 15.99 -13.46
N LEU A 220 -6.17 16.56 -13.80
CA LEU A 220 -5.05 15.81 -14.37
C LEU A 220 -4.55 14.74 -13.38
N ALA A 221 -4.33 15.07 -12.11
CA ALA A 221 -3.92 14.11 -11.09
C ALA A 221 -4.92 12.95 -10.94
N ALA A 222 -6.22 13.26 -10.85
CA ALA A 222 -7.27 12.24 -10.76
C ALA A 222 -7.32 11.37 -12.02
N LEU A 223 -7.11 11.94 -13.21
CA LEU A 223 -7.04 11.18 -14.46
C LEU A 223 -5.80 10.29 -14.52
N VAL A 224 -4.63 10.78 -14.08
CA VAL A 224 -3.41 9.97 -13.98
C VAL A 224 -3.60 8.83 -12.99
N HIS A 225 -4.25 9.07 -11.86
CA HIS A 225 -4.58 8.03 -10.89
C HIS A 225 -5.40 6.89 -11.51
N LEU A 226 -6.45 7.25 -12.26
CA LEU A 226 -7.34 6.27 -12.90
C LEU A 226 -6.72 5.57 -14.11
N CYS A 227 -6.07 6.34 -14.99
CA CYS A 227 -5.76 5.95 -16.37
C CYS A 227 -4.25 5.85 -16.66
N GLY A 228 -3.42 6.27 -15.71
CA GLY A 228 -1.97 6.38 -15.88
C GLY A 228 -1.51 7.65 -16.60
N ALA A 229 -0.20 7.89 -16.55
CA ALA A 229 0.45 9.11 -17.05
C ALA A 229 0.22 9.37 -18.55
N GLY A 230 0.12 8.33 -19.39
CA GLY A 230 -0.10 8.50 -20.83
C GLY A 230 -1.46 9.13 -21.18
N ALA A 231 -2.52 8.76 -20.46
CA ALA A 231 -3.83 9.37 -20.62
C ALA A 231 -3.85 10.81 -20.09
N GLY A 232 -3.16 11.06 -18.96
CA GLY A 232 -2.97 12.40 -18.43
C GLY A 232 -2.23 13.32 -19.40
N ASP A 233 -1.18 12.80 -20.04
CA ASP A 233 -0.39 13.51 -21.03
C ASP A 233 -1.21 13.87 -22.28
N GLU A 234 -2.08 12.97 -22.75
CA GLU A 234 -3.03 13.27 -23.83
C GLU A 234 -4.06 14.33 -23.41
N PHE A 235 -4.59 14.24 -22.19
CA PHE A 235 -5.55 15.19 -21.64
C PHE A 235 -4.95 16.60 -21.52
N ALA A 236 -3.73 16.72 -21.01
CA ALA A 236 -3.00 17.99 -20.94
C ALA A 236 -2.74 18.57 -22.35
N ARG A 237 -2.31 17.72 -23.30
CA ARG A 237 -2.11 18.12 -24.71
C ARG A 237 -3.38 18.69 -25.34
N ARG A 238 -4.56 18.19 -24.97
CA ARG A 238 -5.87 18.66 -25.47
C ARG A 238 -6.42 19.86 -24.70
N GLY A 239 -5.60 20.55 -23.90
CA GLY A 239 -6.02 21.71 -23.12
C GLY A 239 -6.96 21.34 -21.96
N PHE A 240 -6.71 20.20 -21.31
CA PHE A 240 -7.50 19.67 -20.20
C PHE A 240 -8.95 19.36 -20.59
N ARG A 241 -9.15 18.77 -21.78
CA ARG A 241 -10.45 18.30 -22.27
C ARG A 241 -10.42 16.80 -22.54
N LEU A 242 -11.38 16.08 -21.97
CA LEU A 242 -11.56 14.65 -22.25
C LEU A 242 -12.29 14.46 -23.58
N PRO A 243 -11.87 13.49 -24.41
CA PRO A 243 -12.70 13.06 -25.53
C PRO A 243 -13.96 12.35 -25.02
N PRO A 244 -15.10 12.49 -25.71
CA PRO A 244 -16.32 11.74 -25.38
C PRO A 244 -16.06 10.24 -25.31
N GLY A 245 -16.62 9.57 -24.29
CA GLY A 245 -16.53 8.12 -24.14
C GLY A 245 -15.13 7.58 -23.82
N ARG A 246 -14.18 8.42 -23.36
CA ARG A 246 -12.85 7.93 -22.94
C ARG A 246 -13.01 6.94 -21.78
N ARG A 247 -12.57 5.70 -22.01
CA ARG A 247 -12.54 4.66 -20.97
C ARG A 247 -11.13 4.39 -20.46
N CYS A 248 -11.06 3.99 -19.20
CA CYS A 248 -9.85 3.53 -18.52
C CYS A 248 -10.19 2.23 -17.80
N GLY A 249 -9.91 1.11 -18.46
CA GLY A 249 -10.53 -0.18 -18.11
C GLY A 249 -12.06 -0.05 -18.19
N ASP A 250 -12.73 -0.47 -17.13
CA ASP A 250 -14.19 -0.43 -17.04
C ASP A 250 -14.74 0.95 -16.62
N HIS A 251 -13.89 1.92 -16.34
CA HIS A 251 -14.33 3.25 -15.91
C HIS A 251 -14.50 4.20 -17.10
N ASP A 252 -15.61 4.94 -17.12
CA ASP A 252 -15.73 6.17 -17.91
C ASP A 252 -14.98 7.31 -17.20
N ALA A 253 -14.02 7.92 -17.90
CA ALA A 253 -13.12 8.91 -17.32
C ALA A 253 -13.86 10.20 -16.91
N ALA A 254 -14.86 10.63 -17.69
CA ALA A 254 -15.60 11.84 -17.41
C ALA A 254 -16.50 11.66 -16.18
N ALA A 255 -17.21 10.54 -16.10
CA ALA A 255 -18.03 10.17 -14.95
C ALA A 255 -17.17 10.02 -13.69
N TYR A 256 -15.96 9.44 -13.81
CA TYR A 256 -15.02 9.35 -12.70
C TYR A 256 -14.57 10.73 -12.20
N LEU A 257 -14.10 11.61 -13.09
CA LEU A 257 -13.71 12.97 -12.71
C LEU A 257 -14.87 13.75 -12.08
N ALA A 258 -16.10 13.57 -12.58
CA ALA A 258 -17.28 14.18 -12.00
C ALA A 258 -17.54 13.70 -10.56
N ARG A 259 -17.41 12.38 -10.30
CA ARG A 259 -17.54 11.81 -8.95
C ARG A 259 -16.46 12.33 -8.01
N VAL A 260 -15.19 12.35 -8.43
CA VAL A 260 -14.08 12.87 -7.63
C VAL A 260 -14.33 14.35 -7.29
N ASN A 261 -14.68 15.18 -8.28
CA ASN A 261 -14.95 16.59 -8.05
C ASN A 261 -16.17 16.86 -7.15
N ALA A 262 -17.23 16.06 -7.27
CA ALA A 262 -18.37 16.12 -6.36
C ALA A 262 -17.95 15.79 -4.92
N MET A 263 -17.11 14.76 -4.75
CA MET A 263 -16.62 14.35 -3.45
C MET A 263 -15.66 15.39 -2.84
N LYS A 264 -14.78 16.00 -3.64
CA LYS A 264 -13.92 17.13 -3.21
C LYS A 264 -14.75 18.27 -2.62
N ARG A 265 -15.82 18.69 -3.32
CA ARG A 265 -16.73 19.73 -2.83
C ARG A 265 -17.39 19.34 -1.50
N ARG A 266 -17.69 18.06 -1.31
CA ARG A 266 -18.27 17.55 -0.05
C ARG A 266 -17.27 17.68 1.10
N PHE A 267 -16.02 17.26 0.89
CA PHE A 267 -14.97 17.39 1.90
C PHE A 267 -14.58 18.84 2.20
N ALA A 268 -14.57 19.70 1.19
CA ALA A 268 -14.35 21.14 1.39
C ALA A 268 -15.39 21.77 2.33
N ARG A 269 -16.67 21.37 2.24
CA ARG A 269 -17.71 21.82 3.18
C ARG A 269 -17.44 21.34 4.60
N MET A 270 -17.08 20.08 4.79
CA MET A 270 -16.72 19.54 6.11
C MET A 270 -15.48 20.23 6.70
N ALA A 271 -14.51 20.59 5.86
CA ALA A 271 -13.33 21.34 6.27
C ALA A 271 -13.71 22.73 6.80
N ALA A 272 -14.60 23.43 6.10
CA ALA A 272 -15.10 24.73 6.50
C ALA A 272 -15.90 24.66 7.82
N GLU A 273 -16.83 23.70 7.94
CA GLU A 273 -17.63 23.47 9.16
C GLU A 273 -16.73 23.17 10.37
N GLY A 274 -15.74 22.29 10.21
CA GLY A 274 -14.79 21.97 11.28
C GLY A 274 -13.93 23.16 11.73
N SER A 275 -13.60 24.07 10.81
CA SER A 275 -12.83 25.29 11.12
C SER A 275 -13.66 26.33 11.90
N THR A 276 -14.99 26.29 11.76
CA THR A 276 -15.91 27.15 12.53
C THR A 276 -16.20 26.62 13.93
N ALA A 277 -16.02 25.32 14.16
CA ALA A 277 -16.24 24.68 15.47
C ALA A 277 -15.01 24.76 16.40
N GLU A 278 -13.85 25.20 15.91
CA GLU A 278 -12.63 25.33 16.72
C GLU A 278 -12.65 26.68 17.49
N PRO A 279 -12.65 26.68 18.83
CA PRO A 279 -12.76 27.91 19.62
C PRO A 279 -11.55 28.83 19.40
N ALA A 280 -11.78 30.14 19.35
CA ALA A 280 -10.82 31.15 18.89
C ALA A 280 -9.44 31.15 19.58
N TRP A 281 -9.33 30.55 20.77
CA TRP A 281 -8.10 30.47 21.57
C TRP A 281 -7.10 29.38 21.13
N THR A 282 -7.44 28.49 20.19
CA THR A 282 -6.51 27.45 19.70
C THR A 282 -5.73 27.86 18.44
N ARG A 283 -6.02 29.01 17.85
CA ARG A 283 -5.30 29.50 16.66
C ARG A 283 -3.94 30.08 17.07
N PRO A 284 -2.82 29.67 16.45
CA PRO A 284 -1.53 30.30 16.71
C PRO A 284 -1.58 31.77 16.28
N ARG A 285 -1.03 32.66 17.12
CA ARG A 285 -0.90 34.10 16.84
C ARG A 285 0.13 34.36 15.74
#